data_AF-A0A410WRC6-F1
#
_entry.id   AF-A0A410WRC6-F1
#
_cell.length_a   1.000
_cell.length_b   1.000
_cell.length_c   1.000
_cell.angle_alpha   90.00
_cell.angle_beta   90.00
_cell.angle_gamma   90.00
#
_symmetry.space_group_name_H-M   'P 1'
#
loop_
_entity.id
_entity.type
_entity.pdbx_description
1 polymer ?
#
loop_
_entity_poly.entity_id
_entity_poly.type
_entity_poly.pdbx_seq_one_letter_code
_entity_poly.pdbx_strand_id
1 'polypeptide(L)'
;MKRMILILILMLSITGCADQGGRKNLDSETLAKPLLNFFQGDITKITRIDIRNGATGEVKSFKNKETLQKWLGKFRDIEVKSDPNQEPKTGYAYAVELYEGNQIKFSFTNSQIDKLYLLPSEELIKHMKSLYES
;
A
#
# COMPACT_ATOMS: atom_id res chain seq x y z
N MET A 1 -49.75 22.62 -1.49
CA MET A 1 -48.33 22.77 -1.07
C MET A 1 -47.79 21.63 -0.19
N LYS A 2 -48.62 20.74 0.41
CA LYS A 2 -48.10 19.58 1.18
C LYS A 2 -47.70 18.36 0.33
N ARG A 3 -48.28 18.18 -0.86
CA ARG A 3 -47.92 17.09 -1.80
C ARG A 3 -46.60 17.33 -2.56
N MET A 4 -46.19 18.59 -2.70
CA MET A 4 -44.96 18.97 -3.43
C MET A 4 -43.70 18.81 -2.56
N ILE A 5 -43.85 18.83 -1.23
CA ILE A 5 -42.76 18.60 -0.27
C ILE A 5 -42.36 17.12 -0.22
N LEU A 6 -43.30 16.21 -0.49
CA LEU A 6 -43.05 14.76 -0.42
C LEU A 6 -42.19 14.24 -1.59
N ILE A 7 -42.13 14.97 -2.70
CA ILE A 7 -41.33 14.63 -3.88
C ILE A 7 -39.87 15.07 -3.70
N LEU A 8 -39.62 16.14 -2.94
CA LEU A 8 -38.28 16.66 -2.69
C LEU A 8 -37.47 15.77 -1.74
N ILE A 9 -38.14 15.06 -0.82
CA ILE A 9 -37.49 14.15 0.14
C ILE A 9 -37.08 12.82 -0.52
N LEU A 10 -37.76 12.42 -1.61
CA LEU A 10 -37.44 11.18 -2.33
C LEU A 10 -36.19 11.30 -3.23
N MET A 11 -35.80 12.51 -3.63
CA MET A 11 -34.62 12.75 -4.46
C MET A 11 -33.30 12.81 -3.68
N LEU A 12 -33.33 12.94 -2.36
CA LEU A 12 -32.13 13.04 -1.51
C LEU A 12 -31.49 11.68 -1.16
N SER A 13 -32.06 10.57 -1.63
CA SER A 13 -31.62 9.21 -1.25
C SER A 13 -30.71 8.53 -2.28
N ILE A 14 -30.30 9.19 -3.37
CA ILE A 14 -29.50 8.55 -4.45
C ILE A 14 -28.08 9.13 -4.60
N THR A 15 -27.49 9.69 -3.54
CA THR A 15 -26.02 9.78 -3.45
C THR A 15 -25.49 8.52 -2.79
N GLY A 16 -25.71 7.37 -3.42
CA GLY A 16 -24.83 6.24 -3.23
C GLY A 16 -23.51 6.60 -3.89
N CYS A 17 -22.43 6.73 -3.11
CA CYS A 17 -21.08 6.71 -3.66
C CYS A 17 -20.90 5.37 -4.36
N ALA A 18 -21.17 5.33 -5.67
CA ALA A 18 -20.57 4.33 -6.52
C ALA A 18 -19.07 4.59 -6.46
N ASP A 19 -18.33 3.79 -5.68
CA ASP A 19 -16.89 3.68 -5.81
C ASP A 19 -16.62 3.12 -7.22
N GLN A 20 -16.58 4.04 -8.19
CA GLN A 20 -16.19 3.81 -9.57
C GLN A 20 -14.65 3.71 -9.60
N GLY A 21 -14.11 2.79 -8.80
CA GLY A 21 -12.74 2.31 -8.94
C GLY A 21 -12.75 1.17 -9.94
N GLY A 22 -12.71 1.52 -11.23
CA GLY A 22 -12.81 0.60 -12.35
C GLY A 22 -12.00 -0.69 -12.14
N ARG A 23 -12.72 -1.81 -12.15
CA ARG A 23 -12.19 -3.14 -12.47
C ARG A 23 -11.42 -3.06 -13.78
N LYS A 24 -10.12 -2.81 -13.73
CA LYS A 24 -9.23 -3.51 -14.65
C LYS A 24 -9.14 -4.92 -14.09
N ASN A 25 -9.58 -5.90 -14.88
CA ASN A 25 -9.17 -7.28 -14.68
C ASN A 25 -7.65 -7.25 -14.52
N LEU A 26 -7.16 -7.36 -13.28
CA LEU A 26 -5.79 -7.78 -13.06
C LEU A 26 -5.83 -9.22 -13.48
N ASP A 27 -5.35 -9.45 -14.69
CA ASP A 27 -5.18 -10.78 -15.24
C ASP A 27 -4.50 -11.62 -14.15
N SER A 28 -5.22 -12.66 -13.74
CA SER A 28 -4.93 -13.56 -12.63
C SER A 28 -3.73 -14.45 -12.96
N GLU A 29 -2.63 -13.83 -13.39
CA GLU A 29 -1.34 -14.46 -13.54
C GLU A 29 -0.54 -14.17 -12.27
N THR A 30 -0.34 -15.23 -11.48
CA THR A 30 0.55 -15.33 -10.30
C THR A 30 2.02 -15.16 -10.68
N LEU A 31 2.32 -14.23 -11.58
CA LEU A 31 3.68 -13.91 -11.98
C LEU A 31 4.31 -13.03 -10.90
N ALA A 32 5.51 -13.43 -10.49
CA ALA A 32 6.32 -12.63 -9.59
C ALA A 32 6.65 -11.30 -10.28
N LYS A 33 6.43 -10.19 -9.57
CA LYS A 33 6.74 -8.85 -10.06
C LYS A 33 7.63 -8.16 -9.04
N PRO A 34 8.70 -7.47 -9.46
CA PRO A 34 9.48 -6.62 -8.57
C PRO A 34 8.60 -5.59 -7.86
N LEU A 35 8.87 -5.35 -6.58
CA LEU A 35 8.10 -4.42 -5.75
C LEU A 35 8.11 -2.99 -6.33
N LEU A 36 9.22 -2.61 -6.97
CA LEU A 36 9.36 -1.34 -7.69
C LEU A 36 8.31 -1.14 -8.80
N ASN A 37 7.79 -2.22 -9.41
CA ASN A 37 6.78 -2.09 -10.47
C ASN A 37 5.46 -1.52 -9.98
N PHE A 38 5.21 -1.55 -8.66
CA PHE A 38 4.03 -0.95 -8.05
C PHE A 38 4.26 0.50 -7.62
N PHE A 39 5.52 0.98 -7.63
CA PHE A 39 5.88 2.33 -7.29
C PHE A 39 5.72 3.26 -8.50
N GLN A 40 4.96 4.34 -8.33
CA GLN A 40 4.80 5.36 -9.36
C GLN A 40 5.71 6.56 -9.08
N GLY A 41 6.63 6.83 -10.00
CA GLY A 41 7.54 7.97 -9.93
C GLY A 41 8.99 7.55 -9.78
N ASP A 42 9.82 8.46 -9.26
CA ASP A 42 11.25 8.26 -9.09
C ASP A 42 11.60 7.90 -7.65
N ILE A 43 11.92 6.63 -7.41
CA ILE A 43 12.26 6.13 -6.07
C ILE A 43 13.50 6.80 -5.47
N THR A 44 14.35 7.42 -6.30
CA THR A 44 15.55 8.13 -5.81
C THR A 44 15.21 9.46 -5.13
N LYS A 45 13.99 9.98 -5.32
CA LYS A 45 13.50 11.21 -4.68
C LYS A 45 12.91 10.99 -3.29
N ILE A 46 12.85 9.75 -2.82
CA ILE A 46 12.37 9.45 -1.48
C ILE A 46 13.30 10.07 -0.43
N THR A 47 12.73 10.89 0.45
CA THR A 47 13.41 11.63 1.51
C THR A 47 13.14 11.10 2.91
N ARG A 48 12.10 10.27 3.08
CA ARG A 48 11.77 9.63 4.35
C ARG A 48 11.12 8.27 4.13
N ILE A 49 11.40 7.34 5.02
CA ILE A 49 10.68 6.07 5.15
C ILE A 49 10.15 5.99 6.57
N ASP A 50 8.86 5.75 6.72
CA ASP A 50 8.26 5.40 8.00
C ASP A 50 7.90 3.91 7.97
N ILE A 51 8.26 3.18 9.02
CA ILE A 51 7.93 1.76 9.18
C ILE A 51 7.24 1.54 10.52
N ARG A 52 6.09 0.88 10.47
CA ARG A 52 5.29 0.51 11.63
C ARG A 52 5.39 -0.97 11.91
N ASN A 53 5.61 -1.35 13.16
CA ASN A 53 5.48 -2.72 13.63
C ASN A 53 4.00 -3.05 13.86
N GLY A 54 3.48 -4.09 13.20
CA GLY A 54 2.06 -4.46 13.29
C GLY A 54 1.66 -5.09 14.63
N ALA A 55 2.60 -5.60 15.42
CA ALA A 55 2.33 -6.18 16.73
C ALA A 55 2.29 -5.12 17.84
N THR A 56 3.16 -4.11 17.78
CA THR A 56 3.27 -3.07 18.84
C THR A 56 2.63 -1.74 18.46
N GLY A 57 2.45 -1.47 17.16
CA GLY A 57 2.03 -0.17 16.64
C GLY A 57 3.13 0.90 16.63
N GLU A 58 4.33 0.58 17.12
CA GLU A 58 5.47 1.51 17.14
C GLU A 58 5.88 1.89 15.70
N VAL A 59 6.18 3.18 15.50
CA VAL A 59 6.61 3.73 14.22
C VAL A 59 8.04 4.24 14.35
N LYS A 60 8.90 3.85 13.41
CA LYS A 60 10.25 4.41 13.25
C LYS A 60 10.33 5.18 11.94
N SER A 61 10.97 6.35 12.00
CA SER A 61 11.15 7.26 10.86
C SER A 61 12.62 7.37 10.48
N PHE A 62 12.92 7.13 9.21
CA PHE A 62 14.27 7.16 8.66
C PHE A 62 14.39 8.28 7.64
N LYS A 63 15.33 9.21 7.88
CA LYS A 63 15.66 10.34 6.98
C LYS A 63 17.13 10.36 6.55
N ASN A 64 17.95 9.48 7.13
CA ASN A 64 19.36 9.41 6.79
C ASN A 64 19.53 8.88 5.36
N LYS A 65 20.20 9.66 4.50
CA LYS A 65 20.37 9.34 3.08
C LYS A 65 21.04 7.98 2.84
N GLU A 66 22.03 7.60 3.63
CA GLU A 66 22.72 6.31 3.47
C GLU A 66 21.78 5.14 3.80
N THR A 67 21.05 5.22 4.92
CA THR A 67 20.03 4.22 5.29
C THR A 67 18.98 4.08 4.20
N LEU A 68 18.46 5.21 3.69
CA LEU A 68 17.46 5.24 2.64
C LEU A 68 17.97 4.56 1.36
N GLN A 69 19.14 4.97 0.86
CA GLN A 69 19.70 4.43 -0.39
C GLN A 69 20.04 2.94 -0.28
N LYS A 70 20.62 2.52 0.85
CA LYS A 70 20.94 1.11 1.10
C LYS A 70 19.69 0.24 1.12
N TRP A 71 18.63 0.70 1.78
CA TRP A 71 17.39 -0.05 1.89
C TRP A 71 16.62 -0.05 0.56
N LEU A 72 16.41 1.13 -0.05
CA LEU A 72 15.73 1.27 -1.35
C LEU A 72 16.48 0.59 -2.51
N GLY A 73 17.79 0.38 -2.39
CA GLY A 73 18.56 -0.39 -3.37
C GLY A 73 18.06 -1.83 -3.48
N LYS A 74 17.89 -2.52 -2.35
CA LYS A 74 17.40 -3.90 -2.30
C LYS A 74 15.90 -4.01 -2.61
N PHE A 75 15.14 -2.98 -2.25
CA PHE A 75 13.70 -2.89 -2.55
C PHE A 75 13.37 -3.13 -4.04
N ARG A 76 14.28 -2.75 -4.95
CA ARG A 76 14.08 -2.87 -6.40
C ARG A 76 14.04 -4.31 -6.89
N ASP A 77 14.71 -5.21 -6.19
CA ASP A 77 14.93 -6.59 -6.63
C ASP A 77 13.96 -7.58 -5.97
N ILE A 78 13.26 -7.15 -4.91
CA ILE A 78 12.33 -8.02 -4.18
C ILE A 78 11.12 -8.33 -5.05
N GLU A 79 10.94 -9.59 -5.38
CA GLU A 79 9.77 -10.05 -6.10
C GLU A 79 8.62 -10.35 -5.14
N VAL A 80 7.43 -9.89 -5.53
CA VAL A 80 6.18 -10.20 -4.83
C VAL A 80 5.21 -10.87 -5.79
N LYS A 81 4.39 -11.77 -5.25
CA LYS A 81 3.37 -12.49 -6.01
C LYS A 81 2.00 -12.08 -5.50
N SER A 82 1.12 -11.71 -6.43
CA SER A 82 -0.29 -11.50 -6.13
C SER A 82 -0.93 -12.81 -5.68
N ASP A 83 -1.80 -12.75 -4.69
CA ASP A 83 -2.59 -13.91 -4.28
C ASP A 83 -3.70 -14.16 -5.31
N PRO A 84 -3.85 -15.37 -5.89
CA PRO A 84 -5.02 -15.65 -6.72
C PRO A 84 -6.35 -15.47 -5.96
N ASN A 85 -6.35 -15.66 -4.63
CA ASN A 85 -7.46 -15.29 -3.76
C ASN A 85 -7.29 -13.85 -3.25
N GLN A 86 -8.02 -12.92 -3.88
CA GLN A 86 -8.06 -11.50 -3.50
C GLN A 86 -9.11 -11.19 -2.41
N GLU A 87 -9.51 -12.18 -1.60
CA GLU A 87 -10.34 -11.94 -0.42
C GLU A 87 -9.61 -11.03 0.59
N PRO A 88 -10.36 -10.15 1.29
CA PRO A 88 -9.76 -9.25 2.27
C PRO A 88 -9.03 -10.01 3.37
N LYS A 89 -7.76 -9.67 3.58
CA LYS A 89 -6.94 -10.16 4.69
C LYS A 89 -6.75 -9.09 5.74
N THR A 90 -6.72 -9.50 7.00
CA THR A 90 -6.44 -8.60 8.13
C THR A 90 -5.05 -8.86 8.69
N GLY A 91 -4.45 -7.80 9.23
CA GLY A 91 -3.14 -7.87 9.88
C GLY A 91 -1.95 -7.80 8.91
N TYR A 92 -0.81 -7.41 9.48
CA TYR A 92 0.50 -7.35 8.84
C TYR A 92 1.58 -7.39 9.92
N ALA A 93 2.78 -7.86 9.57
CA ALA A 93 3.95 -7.79 10.45
C ALA A 93 4.54 -6.38 10.44
N TYR A 94 4.63 -5.77 9.25
CA TYR A 94 5.14 -4.42 9.07
C TYR A 94 4.32 -3.66 8.03
N ALA A 95 4.18 -2.36 8.22
CA ALA A 95 3.68 -1.43 7.21
C ALA A 95 4.76 -0.38 6.93
N VAL A 96 4.97 -0.04 5.66
CA VAL A 96 5.98 0.91 5.22
C VAL A 96 5.33 2.00 4.39
N GLU A 97 5.76 3.24 4.63
CA GLU A 97 5.36 4.43 3.87
C GLU A 97 6.62 5.14 3.36
N LEU A 98 6.68 5.38 2.05
CA LEU A 98 7.77 6.11 1.38
C LEU A 98 7.30 7.53 1.09
N TYR A 99 8.12 8.52 1.43
CA TYR A 99 7.80 9.93 1.31
C TYR A 99 8.76 10.68 0.38
N GLU A 100 8.21 11.56 -0.45
CA GLU A 100 8.95 12.65 -1.11
C GLU A 100 8.56 13.97 -0.44
N GLY A 101 9.47 14.54 0.35
CA GLY A 101 9.16 15.63 1.26
C GLY A 101 8.14 15.18 2.33
N ASN A 102 6.96 15.81 2.32
CA ASN A 102 5.85 15.49 3.23
C ASN A 102 4.74 14.68 2.55
N GLN A 103 4.89 14.29 1.28
CA GLN A 103 3.88 13.55 0.54
C GLN A 103 4.19 12.07 0.55
N ILE A 104 3.20 11.25 0.92
CA ILE A 104 3.27 9.78 0.74
C ILE A 104 3.26 9.49 -0.75
N LYS A 105 4.31 8.82 -1.23
CA LYS A 105 4.41 8.36 -2.63
C LYS A 105 4.04 6.90 -2.78
N PHE A 106 4.25 6.10 -1.73
CA PHE A 106 3.96 4.68 -1.77
C PHE A 106 3.76 4.15 -0.36
N SER A 107 2.78 3.26 -0.20
CA SER A 107 2.49 2.57 1.05
C SER A 107 2.20 1.11 0.78
N PHE A 108 2.76 0.23 1.60
CA PHE A 108 2.55 -1.20 1.47
C PHE A 108 2.79 -1.90 2.82
N THR A 109 2.27 -3.11 2.92
CA THR A 109 2.55 -4.03 4.00
C THR A 109 3.22 -5.29 3.44
N ASN A 110 3.64 -6.20 4.31
CA ASN A 110 4.12 -7.51 3.86
C ASN A 110 3.02 -8.40 3.24
N SER A 111 1.75 -7.99 3.28
CA SER A 111 0.59 -8.75 2.79
C SER A 111 -0.22 -8.01 1.72
N GLN A 112 0.02 -6.71 1.50
CA GLN A 112 -0.83 -5.88 0.66
C GLN A 112 -0.06 -4.70 0.06
N ILE A 113 -0.33 -4.40 -1.21
CA ILE A 113 0.08 -3.16 -1.88
C ILE A 113 -1.18 -2.51 -2.44
N ASP A 114 -1.53 -1.32 -1.97
CA ASP A 114 -2.81 -0.67 -2.32
C ASP A 114 -4.01 -1.65 -2.15
N LYS A 115 -4.74 -1.99 -3.21
CA LYS A 115 -5.86 -2.96 -3.17
C LYS A 115 -5.45 -4.40 -3.50
N LEU A 116 -4.17 -4.67 -3.72
CA LEU A 116 -3.64 -5.97 -4.15
C LEU A 116 -3.13 -6.78 -2.96
N TYR A 117 -3.74 -7.94 -2.72
CA TYR A 117 -3.24 -8.89 -1.72
C TYR A 117 -2.12 -9.75 -2.27
N LEU A 118 -1.11 -9.98 -1.44
CA LEU A 118 0.08 -10.73 -1.78
C LEU A 118 0.08 -12.12 -1.12
N LEU A 119 0.77 -13.06 -1.76
CA LEU A 119 1.24 -14.26 -1.09
C LEU A 119 2.36 -13.91 -0.09
N PRO A 120 2.53 -14.70 0.99
CA PRO A 120 3.62 -14.48 1.93
C PRO A 120 4.99 -14.48 1.24
N SER A 121 5.80 -13.46 1.52
CA SER A 121 7.18 -13.36 1.05
C SER A 121 8.12 -13.20 2.25
N GLU A 122 8.92 -14.22 2.53
CA GLU A 122 9.92 -14.18 3.60
C GLU A 122 10.99 -13.12 3.31
N GLU A 123 11.37 -12.95 2.04
CA GLU A 123 12.32 -11.94 1.61
C GLU A 123 11.81 -10.53 1.92
N LEU A 124 10.55 -10.23 1.58
CA LEU A 124 9.92 -8.95 1.88
C LEU A 124 9.90 -8.69 3.39
N ILE A 125 9.47 -9.68 4.19
CA ILE A 125 9.40 -9.53 5.65
C ILE A 125 10.80 -9.29 6.24
N LYS A 126 11.81 -10.05 5.81
CA LYS A 126 13.20 -9.86 6.27
C LYS A 126 13.72 -8.48 5.89
N HIS A 127 13.41 -8.01 4.70
CA HIS A 127 13.81 -6.67 4.25
C HIS A 127 13.17 -5.56 5.09
N MET A 128 11.88 -5.65 5.38
CA MET A 128 11.17 -4.70 6.25
C MET A 128 11.71 -4.75 7.68
N LYS A 129 11.89 -5.95 8.25
CA LYS A 129 12.47 -6.16 9.58
C LYS A 129 13.87 -5.55 9.68
N SER A 130 14.71 -5.69 8.66
CA SER A 130 16.07 -5.12 8.64
C SER A 130 16.09 -3.60 8.75
N LEU A 131 15.07 -2.91 8.25
CA LEU A 131 14.91 -1.46 8.45
C LEU A 131 14.45 -1.16 9.87
N TYR A 132 13.46 -1.90 10.37
CA TYR A 132 12.94 -1.68 11.70
C TYR A 132 14.01 -1.85 12.80
N GLU A 133 14.93 -2.80 12.61
CA GLU A 133 16.00 -3.12 13.56
C GLU A 133 17.27 -2.27 13.37
N SER A 134 17.30 -1.37 12.37
CA SER A 134 18.44 -0.49 12.10
C SER A 134 18.51 0.77 12.96
#